data_AF-A0A4Z1ENT9-F1
#
_entry.id   AF-A0A4Z1ENT9-F1
#
_cell.length_a   1.000
_cell.length_b   1.000
_cell.length_c   1.000
_cell.angle_alpha   90.00
_cell.angle_beta   90.00
_cell.angle_gamma   90.00
#
_symmetry.space_group_name_H-M   'P 1'
#
loop_
_entity.id
_entity.type
_entity.pdbx_description
1 polymer ?
#
loop_
_entity_poly.entity_id
_entity_poly.type
_entity_poly.pdbx_seq_one_letter_code
_entity_poly.pdbx_strand_id
1 'polypeptide(L)'
;MENFNGSKLRATSVVVRMDRRVEARKKIIITAGAVGSLQLLQLSGVGSASMLIRYLITVVLNLPAVGQNLLEHFAFFQVSKPRNSKRGLSLGHPELSGVAVLKANLMCIDWVVNTALPIEILEKALPEDRELLDVMRLDEAGRIYIPIMILHNSLAPSVPVDGSFVGTSVILMLPTPRGSLELSSASLNLLTKLTGDFFSIATDRAILVYEARRLLQYLTWTTIQDFVETEVSSSSELETLTGESSDKEIKDQIRVI
;
A
#
# COMPACT_ATOMS: atom_id res chain seq x y z
N MET A 1 26.38 -19.07 -5.35
CA MET A 1 25.40 -19.81 -4.55
C MET A 1 25.52 -21.28 -4.90
N GLU A 2 25.74 -22.09 -3.89
CA GLU A 2 25.84 -23.55 -3.98
C GLU A 2 24.53 -24.16 -3.49
N ASN A 3 24.12 -25.30 -4.05
CA ASN A 3 23.00 -26.06 -3.50
C ASN A 3 23.47 -26.95 -2.32
N PHE A 4 22.56 -27.76 -1.77
CA PHE A 4 22.84 -28.69 -0.68
C PHE A 4 24.00 -29.66 -0.93
N ASN A 5 24.36 -29.90 -2.19
CA ASN A 5 25.44 -30.80 -2.59
C ASN A 5 26.75 -30.04 -2.91
N GLY A 6 26.85 -28.74 -2.57
CA GLY A 6 28.02 -27.91 -2.85
C GLY A 6 28.20 -27.54 -4.33
N SER A 7 27.24 -27.86 -5.20
CA SER A 7 27.35 -27.58 -6.63
C SER A 7 26.86 -26.16 -6.96
N LYS A 8 27.62 -25.48 -7.81
CA LYS A 8 27.30 -24.12 -8.26
C LYS A 8 26.02 -24.13 -9.10
N LEU A 9 25.00 -23.41 -8.63
CA LEU A 9 23.73 -23.30 -9.33
C LEU A 9 23.85 -22.38 -10.57
N ARG A 10 23.24 -22.81 -11.68
CA ARG A 10 23.14 -22.03 -12.92
C ARG A 10 21.74 -22.19 -13.52
N ALA A 11 21.02 -21.09 -13.67
CA ALA A 11 19.78 -21.06 -14.43
C ALA A 11 20.08 -21.14 -15.93
N THR A 12 19.40 -22.04 -16.65
CA THR A 12 19.67 -22.34 -18.07
C THR A 12 18.51 -22.01 -18.99
N SER A 13 17.30 -21.88 -18.46
CA SER A 13 16.09 -21.66 -19.25
C SER A 13 14.94 -21.10 -18.43
N VAL A 14 13.94 -20.57 -19.11
CA VAL A 14 12.64 -20.18 -18.55
C VAL A 14 11.55 -21.04 -19.18
N VAL A 15 10.60 -21.50 -18.37
CA VAL A 15 9.36 -22.13 -18.87
C VAL A 15 8.30 -21.04 -19.01
N VAL A 16 7.71 -20.92 -20.20
CA VAL A 16 6.62 -19.98 -20.49
C VAL A 16 5.31 -20.75 -20.65
N ARG A 17 4.19 -20.03 -20.86
CA ARG A 17 2.86 -20.64 -21.03
C ARG A 17 2.89 -21.78 -22.06
N MET A 18 2.03 -22.79 -21.83
CA MET A 18 1.97 -24.04 -22.61
C MET A 18 3.27 -24.86 -22.54
N ASP A 19 3.95 -24.82 -21.39
CA ASP A 19 5.17 -25.58 -21.08
C ASP A 19 6.33 -25.43 -22.07
N ARG A 20 6.32 -24.34 -22.85
CA ARG A 20 7.39 -24.07 -23.81
C ARG A 20 8.63 -23.60 -23.05
N ARG A 21 9.78 -24.18 -23.39
CA ARG A 21 11.07 -23.85 -22.78
C ARG A 21 11.87 -22.92 -23.67
N VAL A 22 12.43 -21.86 -23.08
CA VAL A 22 13.33 -20.91 -23.76
C VAL A 22 14.68 -20.95 -23.06
N GLU A 23 15.74 -21.28 -23.78
CA GLU A 23 17.09 -21.40 -23.23
C GLU A 23 17.84 -20.06 -23.21
N ALA A 24 18.71 -19.90 -22.21
CA ALA A 24 19.57 -18.75 -22.04
C ALA A 24 21.05 -19.17 -22.02
N ARG A 25 21.85 -18.65 -22.97
CA ARG A 25 23.29 -18.97 -23.04
C ARG A 25 24.10 -18.35 -21.90
N LYS A 26 23.68 -17.19 -21.40
CA LYS A 26 24.42 -16.41 -20.40
C LYS A 26 23.69 -16.39 -19.05
N LYS A 27 22.77 -15.43 -18.90
CA LYS A 27 22.07 -15.13 -17.64
C LYS A 27 20.57 -15.03 -17.90
N ILE A 28 19.80 -15.31 -16.86
CA ILE A 28 18.37 -15.01 -16.77
C ILE A 28 18.23 -13.86 -15.78
N ILE A 29 17.49 -12.83 -16.16
CA ILE A 29 17.21 -11.65 -15.34
C ILE A 29 15.71 -11.65 -15.07
N ILE A 30 15.32 -11.54 -13.81
CA ILE A 30 13.92 -11.51 -13.39
C ILE A 30 13.55 -10.05 -13.10
N THR A 31 12.52 -9.55 -13.78
CA THR A 31 12.02 -8.16 -13.65
C THR A 31 10.50 -8.14 -13.53
N ALA A 32 9.92 -9.09 -12.81
CA ALA A 32 8.47 -9.28 -12.70
C ALA A 32 7.85 -8.49 -11.52
N GLY A 33 8.49 -7.38 -11.12
CA GLY A 33 8.11 -6.61 -9.93
C GLY A 33 8.38 -7.37 -8.62
N ALA A 34 8.09 -6.73 -7.47
CA ALA A 34 8.34 -7.31 -6.15
C ALA A 34 7.61 -8.66 -5.98
N VAL A 35 6.32 -8.71 -6.31
CA VAL A 35 5.47 -9.90 -6.18
C VAL A 35 5.81 -10.98 -7.21
N GLY A 36 5.88 -10.64 -8.50
CA GLY A 36 6.12 -11.65 -9.53
C GLY A 36 7.53 -12.25 -9.45
N SER A 37 8.53 -11.46 -9.07
CA SER A 37 9.92 -11.96 -9.01
C SER A 37 10.11 -12.97 -7.89
N LEU A 38 9.54 -12.74 -6.70
CA LEU A 38 9.61 -13.72 -5.61
C LEU A 38 8.82 -14.99 -5.94
N GLN A 39 7.66 -14.85 -6.58
CA GLN A 39 6.83 -15.99 -6.99
C GLN A 39 7.60 -16.87 -7.98
N LEU A 40 8.27 -16.28 -8.97
CA LEU A 40 9.10 -17.00 -9.92
C LEU A 40 10.28 -17.71 -9.26
N LEU A 41 10.95 -17.07 -8.28
CA LEU A 41 12.02 -17.72 -7.51
C LEU A 41 11.51 -18.92 -6.73
N GLN A 42 10.41 -18.76 -6.00
CA GLN A 42 9.81 -19.82 -5.19
C GLN A 42 9.34 -20.99 -6.07
N LEU A 43 8.63 -20.74 -7.18
CA LEU A 43 8.22 -21.76 -8.15
C LEU A 43 9.42 -22.45 -8.83
N SER A 44 10.57 -21.78 -8.92
CA SER A 44 11.83 -22.36 -9.41
C SER A 44 12.62 -23.13 -8.35
N GLY A 45 12.04 -23.35 -7.17
CA GLY A 45 12.67 -24.08 -6.07
C GLY A 45 13.67 -23.26 -5.25
N VAL A 46 13.63 -21.93 -5.34
CA VAL A 46 14.49 -21.01 -4.58
C VAL A 46 13.65 -20.26 -3.55
N GLY A 47 13.75 -20.66 -2.28
CA GLY A 47 12.95 -20.10 -1.19
C GLY A 47 13.04 -20.91 0.09
N SER A 48 12.12 -20.68 1.04
CA SER A 48 12.04 -21.49 2.28
C SER A 48 11.75 -22.96 1.97
N ALA A 49 12.67 -23.86 2.34
CA ALA A 49 12.52 -25.29 2.07
C ALA A 49 11.20 -25.87 2.62
N SER A 50 10.76 -25.44 3.80
CA SER A 50 9.52 -25.92 4.41
C SER A 50 8.27 -25.53 3.62
N MET A 51 8.25 -24.30 3.06
CA MET A 51 7.16 -23.82 2.21
C MET A 51 7.19 -24.53 0.85
N LEU A 52 8.36 -24.68 0.22
CA LEU A 52 8.50 -25.35 -1.06
C LEU A 52 8.04 -26.82 -1.00
N ILE A 53 8.44 -27.55 0.05
CA ILE A 53 8.02 -28.94 0.28
C ILE A 53 6.50 -29.03 0.44
N ARG A 54 5.87 -28.08 1.15
CA ARG A 54 4.40 -28.03 1.34
C ARG A 54 3.65 -27.98 0.01
N TYR A 55 4.20 -27.29 -0.99
CA TYR A 55 3.59 -27.17 -2.32
C TYR A 55 4.15 -28.17 -3.35
N LEU A 56 4.86 -29.20 -2.90
CA LEU A 56 5.48 -30.23 -3.75
C LEU A 56 6.46 -29.66 -4.78
N ILE A 57 7.13 -28.55 -4.46
CA ILE A 57 8.16 -27.93 -5.30
C ILE A 57 9.51 -28.47 -4.87
N THR A 58 10.30 -28.95 -5.83
CA THR A 58 11.67 -29.40 -5.57
C THR A 58 12.53 -28.25 -5.04
N VAL A 59 13.17 -28.46 -3.89
CA VAL A 59 14.07 -27.45 -3.30
C VAL A 59 15.41 -27.45 -4.06
N VAL A 60 15.64 -26.41 -4.85
CA VAL A 60 16.90 -26.15 -5.56
C VAL A 60 17.88 -25.41 -4.66
N LEU A 61 17.37 -24.41 -3.92
CA LEU A 61 18.14 -23.62 -2.96
C LEU A 61 17.24 -23.23 -1.79
N ASN A 62 17.61 -23.65 -0.58
CA ASN A 62 16.95 -23.17 0.62
C ASN A 62 17.44 -21.75 0.95
N LEU A 63 16.62 -20.77 0.59
CA LEU A 63 16.87 -19.36 0.86
C LEU A 63 15.63 -18.75 1.51
N PRO A 64 15.45 -18.93 2.84
CA PRO A 64 14.22 -18.53 3.55
C PRO A 64 13.90 -17.04 3.48
N ALA A 65 14.89 -16.18 3.20
CA ALA A 65 14.69 -14.75 3.02
C ALA A 65 13.88 -14.38 1.75
N VAL A 66 13.73 -15.28 0.78
CA VAL A 66 12.92 -15.02 -0.42
C VAL A 66 11.44 -14.90 -0.02
N GLY A 67 10.87 -13.74 -0.32
CA GLY A 67 9.49 -13.41 0.06
C GLY A 67 9.36 -12.71 1.41
N GLN A 68 10.45 -12.50 2.14
CA GLN A 68 10.43 -11.79 3.42
C GLN A 68 10.76 -10.29 3.23
N ASN A 69 10.59 -9.52 4.30
CA ASN A 69 10.92 -8.09 4.35
C ASN A 69 10.15 -7.26 3.32
N LEU A 70 8.88 -7.62 3.07
CA LEU A 70 8.00 -6.78 2.27
C LEU A 70 7.77 -5.47 3.03
N LEU A 71 8.08 -4.37 2.36
CA LEU A 71 7.71 -3.03 2.77
C LEU A 71 6.63 -2.54 1.83
N GLU A 72 5.48 -2.20 2.36
CA GLU A 72 4.36 -1.62 1.61
C GLU A 72 3.86 -0.39 2.36
N HIS A 73 3.48 0.63 1.61
CA HIS A 73 2.88 1.83 2.17
C HIS A 73 1.46 1.53 2.64
N PHE A 74 1.09 2.13 3.77
CA PHE A 74 -0.29 2.09 4.24
C PHE A 74 -0.97 3.41 3.91
N ALA A 75 -2.10 3.36 3.20
CA ALA A 75 -2.86 4.53 2.78
C ALA A 75 -4.26 4.51 3.37
N PHE A 76 -4.67 5.62 3.98
CA PHE A 76 -6.03 5.87 4.42
C PHE A 76 -6.73 6.79 3.43
N PHE A 77 -7.90 6.39 2.94
CA PHE A 77 -8.70 7.17 1.98
C PHE A 77 -9.95 7.72 2.66
N GLN A 78 -10.15 9.03 2.52
CA GLN A 78 -11.36 9.73 2.94
C GLN A 78 -12.13 10.16 1.71
N VAL A 79 -13.45 10.11 1.79
CA VAL A 79 -14.34 10.47 0.69
C VAL A 79 -15.09 11.73 1.06
N SER A 80 -15.25 12.63 0.10
CA SER A 80 -15.96 13.89 0.31
C SER A 80 -16.84 14.20 -0.89
N LYS A 81 -17.99 14.81 -0.60
CA LYS A 81 -18.89 15.31 -1.64
C LYS A 81 -18.50 16.75 -1.99
N PRO A 82 -18.22 17.07 -3.25
CA PRO A 82 -17.96 18.45 -3.65
C PRO A 82 -19.26 19.25 -3.73
N ARG A 83 -19.26 20.53 -3.30
CA ARG A 83 -20.45 21.41 -3.34
C ARG A 83 -21.01 21.62 -4.74
N ASN A 84 -20.14 21.56 -5.75
CA ASN A 84 -20.48 21.80 -7.16
C ASN A 84 -20.10 20.59 -8.02
N SER A 85 -20.68 19.43 -7.75
CA SER A 85 -20.41 18.18 -8.50
C SER A 85 -20.58 18.28 -10.02
N LYS A 86 -21.40 19.23 -10.49
CA LYS A 86 -21.61 19.55 -11.92
C LYS A 86 -20.41 20.23 -12.61
N ARG A 87 -19.35 20.59 -11.90
CA ARG A 87 -18.15 21.25 -12.47
C ARG A 87 -17.14 20.27 -13.08
N GLY A 88 -17.45 18.98 -13.15
CA GLY A 88 -16.51 17.98 -13.68
C GLY A 88 -15.25 17.84 -12.85
N LEU A 89 -15.38 17.80 -11.51
CA LEU A 89 -14.25 17.71 -10.58
C LEU A 89 -13.88 16.28 -10.20
N SER A 90 -14.58 15.27 -10.71
CA SER A 90 -14.34 13.87 -10.37
C SER A 90 -14.62 12.93 -11.55
N LEU A 91 -13.87 11.84 -11.60
CA LEU A 91 -14.04 10.75 -12.55
C LEU A 91 -15.47 10.19 -12.47
N GLY A 92 -16.01 9.87 -13.64
CA GLY A 92 -17.42 9.50 -13.81
C GLY A 92 -18.30 10.66 -14.28
N HIS A 93 -17.86 11.91 -14.12
CA HIS A 93 -18.55 13.05 -14.72
C HIS A 93 -18.50 12.96 -16.27
N PRO A 94 -19.54 13.38 -17.01
CA PRO A 94 -19.55 13.30 -18.47
C PRO A 94 -18.30 13.89 -19.16
N GLU A 95 -17.80 15.02 -18.65
CA GLU A 95 -16.59 15.68 -19.18
C GLU A 95 -15.28 14.94 -18.88
N LEU A 96 -15.28 14.05 -17.88
CA LEU A 96 -14.13 13.23 -17.46
C LEU A 96 -14.32 11.72 -17.72
N SER A 97 -15.33 11.36 -18.52
CA SER A 97 -15.68 9.94 -18.81
C SER A 97 -15.07 9.41 -20.12
N GLY A 98 -14.27 10.22 -20.81
CA GLY A 98 -13.66 9.85 -22.09
C GLY A 98 -12.66 8.70 -21.98
N VAL A 99 -12.66 7.81 -22.98
CA VAL A 99 -11.74 6.66 -23.08
C VAL A 99 -10.26 7.07 -23.00
N ALA A 100 -9.91 8.29 -23.43
CA ALA A 100 -8.56 8.83 -23.30
C ALA A 100 -8.15 9.07 -21.82
N VAL A 101 -9.07 9.57 -20.98
CA VAL A 101 -8.84 9.79 -19.55
C VAL A 101 -8.66 8.45 -18.83
N LEU A 102 -9.51 7.47 -19.14
CA LEU A 102 -9.42 6.12 -18.58
C LEU A 102 -8.16 5.37 -19.05
N LYS A 103 -7.81 5.45 -20.34
CA LYS A 103 -6.61 4.79 -20.91
C LYS A 103 -5.30 5.43 -20.46
N ALA A 104 -5.30 6.72 -20.15
CA ALA A 104 -4.11 7.39 -19.64
C ALA A 104 -3.70 6.87 -18.25
N ASN A 105 -4.57 6.09 -17.57
CA ASN A 105 -4.37 5.58 -16.22
C ASN A 105 -3.86 6.69 -15.27
N LEU A 106 -4.26 7.93 -15.56
CA LEU A 106 -3.99 9.06 -14.71
C LEU A 106 -4.91 8.81 -13.53
N MET A 107 -4.36 8.24 -12.46
CA MET A 107 -4.86 8.60 -11.15
C MET A 107 -4.86 10.12 -11.17
N CYS A 108 -6.04 10.71 -11.35
CA CYS A 108 -6.22 12.14 -11.48
C CYS A 108 -5.95 12.70 -10.08
N ILE A 109 -4.67 12.82 -9.78
CA ILE A 109 -4.10 13.25 -8.52
C ILE A 109 -3.68 14.69 -8.72
N ASP A 110 -4.17 15.55 -7.84
CA ASP A 110 -3.67 16.90 -7.68
C ASP A 110 -3.00 17.01 -6.30
N TRP A 111 -2.31 18.11 -6.04
CA TRP A 111 -1.68 18.51 -4.78
C TRP A 111 -1.18 17.39 -3.84
N VAL A 112 0.14 17.24 -3.80
CA VAL A 112 0.84 16.54 -2.73
C VAL A 112 1.31 17.57 -1.70
N VAL A 113 0.66 17.61 -0.53
CA VAL A 113 1.18 18.37 0.60
C VAL A 113 2.02 17.41 1.44
N ASN A 114 3.31 17.69 1.57
CA ASN A 114 4.19 16.97 2.47
C ASN A 114 4.34 17.76 3.76
N THR A 115 3.92 17.17 4.86
CA THR A 115 4.10 17.74 6.19
C THR A 115 5.15 16.95 6.93
N ALA A 116 6.11 17.65 7.53
CA ALA A 116 6.95 17.04 8.55
C ALA A 116 6.08 16.80 9.78
N LEU A 117 6.19 15.60 10.37
CA LEU A 117 5.47 15.26 11.58
C LEU A 117 6.08 15.98 12.79
N PRO A 118 5.28 16.59 13.70
CA PRO A 118 5.80 17.15 14.93
C PRO A 118 6.42 16.07 15.83
N ILE A 119 7.60 16.35 16.37
CA ILE A 119 8.36 15.39 17.18
C ILE A 119 7.59 14.96 18.43
N GLU A 120 6.73 15.82 18.97
CA GLU A 120 5.93 15.57 20.17
C GLU A 120 4.88 14.47 19.95
N ILE A 121 4.42 14.30 18.70
CA ILE A 121 3.51 13.20 18.34
C ILE A 121 4.27 11.88 18.36
N LEU A 122 5.50 11.89 17.84
CA LEU A 122 6.37 10.73 17.90
C LEU A 122 6.65 10.39 19.35
N GLU A 123 7.14 11.34 20.16
CA GLU A 123 7.50 11.17 21.58
C GLU A 123 6.44 10.47 22.42
N LYS A 124 5.16 10.75 22.17
CA LYS A 124 4.04 10.11 22.87
C LYS A 124 3.82 8.64 22.47
N ALA A 125 4.14 8.27 21.23
CA ALA A 125 4.03 6.91 20.73
C ALA A 125 5.32 6.08 20.89
N LEU A 126 6.49 6.74 21.06
CA LEU A 126 7.81 6.10 21.18
C LEU A 126 7.93 4.99 22.25
N PRO A 127 7.28 5.05 23.43
CA PRO A 127 7.57 4.09 24.50
C PRO A 127 7.23 2.64 24.16
N GLU A 128 6.32 2.39 23.21
CA GLU A 128 5.88 1.04 22.83
C GLU A 128 6.83 0.36 21.83
N ASP A 129 7.58 1.13 21.02
CA ASP A 129 8.30 0.62 19.84
C ASP A 129 9.80 1.04 19.77
N ARG A 130 10.37 1.54 20.88
CA ARG A 130 11.67 2.26 20.90
C ARG A 130 12.84 1.57 20.19
N GLU A 131 12.99 0.25 20.32
CA GLU A 131 14.10 -0.49 19.68
C GLU A 131 14.05 -0.47 18.14
N LEU A 132 12.85 -0.46 17.56
CA LEU A 132 12.67 -0.41 16.10
C LEU A 132 13.00 0.97 15.52
N LEU A 133 12.78 2.02 16.31
CA LEU A 133 12.96 3.40 15.90
C LEU A 133 14.43 3.80 15.82
N ASP A 134 15.27 3.32 16.74
CA ASP A 134 16.73 3.57 16.72
C ASP A 134 17.37 3.00 15.45
N VAL A 135 16.91 1.82 14.99
CA VAL A 135 17.38 1.19 13.75
C VAL A 135 16.98 1.99 12.51
N MET A 136 15.77 2.56 12.53
CA MET A 136 15.24 3.33 11.41
C MET A 136 15.53 4.84 11.50
N ARG A 137 16.11 5.31 12.61
CA ARG A 137 16.42 6.71 12.96
C ARG A 137 15.21 7.64 12.81
N LEU A 138 14.04 7.17 13.21
CA LEU A 138 12.74 7.80 12.96
C LEU A 138 12.51 9.10 13.76
N ASP A 139 13.32 9.33 14.79
CA ASP A 139 13.39 10.53 15.61
C ASP A 139 14.08 11.72 14.92
N GLU A 140 14.73 11.49 13.76
CA GLU A 140 15.38 12.55 13.01
C GLU A 140 14.37 13.52 12.41
N ALA A 141 14.54 14.80 12.76
CA ALA A 141 13.70 15.88 12.24
C ALA A 141 13.63 15.85 10.70
N GLY A 142 12.41 15.80 10.17
CA GLY A 142 12.20 15.77 8.72
C GLY A 142 12.57 14.44 8.06
N ARG A 143 12.56 13.31 8.78
CA ARG A 143 12.68 11.98 8.17
C ARG A 143 11.32 11.35 7.86
N ILE A 144 10.33 11.65 8.68
CA ILE A 144 8.94 11.22 8.46
C ILE A 144 8.18 12.36 7.80
N TYR A 145 7.67 12.08 6.60
CA TYR A 145 6.72 12.93 5.91
C TYR A 145 5.48 12.13 5.61
N ILE A 146 4.34 12.78 5.73
CA ILE A 146 3.07 12.21 5.32
C ILE A 146 2.51 13.07 4.17
N PRO A 147 2.47 12.52 2.94
CA PRO A 147 1.79 13.15 1.84
C PRO A 147 0.28 13.04 2.04
N ILE A 148 -0.39 14.18 1.87
CA ILE A 148 -1.82 14.25 1.57
C ILE A 148 -1.96 14.43 0.07
N MET A 149 -2.82 13.62 -0.55
CA MET A 149 -3.15 13.75 -1.97
C MET A 149 -4.64 14.00 -2.17
N ILE A 150 -4.98 14.83 -3.15
CA ILE A 150 -6.35 15.00 -3.63
C ILE A 150 -6.55 14.08 -4.83
N LEU A 151 -7.62 13.30 -4.79
CA LEU A 151 -7.98 12.31 -5.77
C LEU A 151 -9.29 12.76 -6.41
N HIS A 152 -9.28 12.97 -7.72
CA HIS A 152 -10.51 13.19 -8.50
C HIS A 152 -11.27 11.86 -8.71
N ASN A 153 -11.29 10.99 -7.70
CA ASN A 153 -11.99 9.72 -7.63
C ASN A 153 -12.18 9.38 -6.15
N SER A 154 -13.31 8.76 -5.78
CA SER A 154 -13.55 8.33 -4.41
C SER A 154 -12.52 7.29 -3.93
N LEU A 155 -12.04 6.40 -4.82
CA LEU A 155 -11.16 5.26 -4.53
C LEU A 155 -11.63 4.34 -3.38
N ALA A 156 -12.87 4.50 -2.92
CA ALA A 156 -13.51 3.67 -1.92
C ALA A 156 -14.39 2.62 -2.62
N PRO A 157 -14.20 1.30 -2.35
CA PRO A 157 -14.93 0.24 -3.04
C PRO A 157 -16.46 0.33 -2.97
N SER A 158 -16.98 0.96 -1.91
CA SER A 158 -18.40 1.15 -1.62
C SER A 158 -19.01 2.41 -2.22
N VAL A 159 -18.21 3.32 -2.80
CA VAL A 159 -18.65 4.62 -3.29
C VAL A 159 -18.69 4.64 -4.82
N PRO A 160 -19.81 5.06 -5.44
CA PRO A 160 -19.93 5.06 -6.90
C PRO A 160 -18.96 6.06 -7.56
N VAL A 161 -18.48 5.70 -8.75
CA VAL A 161 -17.61 6.55 -9.60
C VAL A 161 -18.47 7.24 -10.66
N ASP A 162 -19.32 8.18 -10.22
CA ASP A 162 -20.29 8.89 -11.06
C ASP A 162 -20.02 10.42 -11.17
N GLY A 163 -18.86 10.86 -10.67
CA GLY A 163 -18.48 12.26 -10.59
C GLY A 163 -19.01 13.01 -9.35
N SER A 164 -19.76 12.34 -8.48
CA SER A 164 -20.36 12.98 -7.29
C SER A 164 -19.43 13.02 -6.07
N PHE A 165 -18.29 12.34 -6.10
CA PHE A 165 -17.40 12.20 -4.94
C PHE A 165 -15.94 12.40 -5.32
N VAL A 166 -15.19 13.08 -4.47
CA VAL A 166 -13.72 13.17 -4.55
C VAL A 166 -13.12 12.41 -3.37
N GLY A 167 -11.92 11.89 -3.57
CA GLY A 167 -11.15 11.22 -2.54
C GLY A 167 -10.01 12.12 -2.06
N THR A 168 -9.57 11.89 -0.84
CA THR A 168 -8.30 12.39 -0.32
C THR A 168 -7.59 11.25 0.37
N SER A 169 -6.27 11.15 0.23
CA SER A 169 -5.53 10.07 0.87
C SER A 169 -4.40 10.59 1.75
N VAL A 170 -4.24 9.97 2.90
CA VAL A 170 -3.07 10.07 3.77
C VAL A 170 -2.24 8.82 3.55
N ILE A 171 -0.95 8.95 3.19
CA ILE A 171 -0.09 7.79 2.97
C ILE A 171 1.08 7.80 3.95
N LEU A 172 1.25 6.71 4.70
CA LEU A 172 2.43 6.50 5.52
C LEU A 172 3.60 6.06 4.63
N MET A 173 4.53 6.98 4.36
CA MET A 173 5.66 6.77 3.43
C MET A 173 6.81 5.94 4.00
N LEU A 174 6.92 5.87 5.33
CA LEU A 174 7.96 5.10 5.99
C LEU A 174 7.36 4.19 7.07
N PRO A 175 6.62 3.14 6.67
CA PRO A 175 6.07 2.20 7.61
C PRO A 175 7.15 1.34 8.26
N THR A 176 6.93 1.05 9.53
CA THR A 176 7.80 0.21 10.36
C THR A 176 7.54 -1.30 10.18
N PRO A 177 6.28 -1.81 10.09
CA PRO A 177 6.04 -3.24 9.99
C PRO A 177 6.61 -3.80 8.68
N ARG A 178 7.00 -5.07 8.73
CA ARG A 178 7.46 -5.83 7.58
C ARG A 178 6.52 -7.01 7.36
N GLY A 179 6.08 -7.17 6.12
CA GLY A 179 5.30 -8.32 5.69
C GLY A 179 6.15 -9.40 5.04
N SER A 180 5.46 -10.42 4.58
CA SER A 180 5.98 -11.48 3.73
C SER A 180 4.98 -11.87 2.66
N LEU A 181 5.50 -12.40 1.56
CA LEU A 181 4.76 -12.96 0.45
C LEU A 181 5.22 -14.39 0.23
N GLU A 182 4.26 -15.31 0.30
CA GLU A 182 4.50 -16.72 0.09
C GLU A 182 3.59 -17.25 -1.02
N LEU A 183 3.98 -18.36 -1.65
CA LEU A 183 3.08 -19.06 -2.55
C LEU A 183 1.80 -19.46 -1.81
N SER A 184 0.67 -19.28 -2.47
CA SER A 184 -0.60 -19.91 -2.07
C SER A 184 -0.80 -21.27 -2.74
N SER A 185 -0.06 -21.53 -3.82
CA SER A 185 -0.16 -22.69 -4.71
C SER A 185 1.10 -22.84 -5.56
N ALA A 186 1.31 -24.03 -6.15
CA ALA A 186 2.30 -24.27 -7.21
C ALA A 186 1.87 -23.72 -8.59
N SER A 187 0.73 -23.02 -8.68
CA SER A 187 0.25 -22.37 -9.90
C SER A 187 0.70 -20.92 -10.00
N LEU A 188 1.23 -20.52 -11.16
CA LEU A 188 1.60 -19.13 -11.45
C LEU A 188 0.37 -18.19 -11.53
N ASN A 189 -0.82 -18.72 -11.81
CA ASN A 189 -2.03 -17.91 -11.99
C ASN A 189 -2.70 -17.54 -10.65
N LEU A 190 -2.23 -18.10 -9.54
CA LEU A 190 -2.77 -17.81 -8.23
C LEU A 190 -1.89 -16.79 -7.52
N LEU A 191 -2.52 -15.80 -6.91
CA LEU A 191 -1.83 -14.74 -6.19
C LEU A 191 -1.09 -15.31 -4.98
N THR A 192 0.10 -14.78 -4.73
CA THR A 192 0.85 -15.06 -3.50
C THR A 192 0.07 -14.60 -2.28
N LYS A 193 0.15 -15.35 -1.19
CA LYS A 193 -0.42 -14.98 0.10
C LYS A 193 0.45 -13.88 0.72
N LEU A 194 -0.13 -12.69 0.87
CA LEU A 194 0.41 -11.62 1.70
C LEU A 194 0.15 -11.93 3.17
N THR A 195 1.18 -11.80 4.00
CA THR A 195 1.10 -11.89 5.45
C THR A 195 1.79 -10.67 6.06
N GLY A 196 1.17 -10.05 7.05
CA GLY A 196 1.72 -8.88 7.73
C GLY A 196 0.60 -8.05 8.33
N ASP A 197 0.76 -7.66 9.59
CA ASP A 197 -0.12 -6.68 10.22
C ASP A 197 0.52 -5.29 10.07
N PHE A 198 0.16 -4.60 8.98
CA PHE A 198 0.69 -3.28 8.65
C PHE A 198 0.13 -2.17 9.56
N PHE A 199 -0.79 -2.50 10.46
CA PHE A 199 -1.36 -1.58 11.45
C PHE A 199 -0.99 -1.96 12.90
N SER A 200 -0.03 -2.88 13.07
CA SER A 200 0.40 -3.41 14.38
C SER A 200 1.29 -2.46 15.20
N ILE A 201 2.01 -1.54 14.55
CA ILE A 201 2.98 -0.65 15.22
C ILE A 201 2.28 0.60 15.75
N ALA A 202 2.53 0.96 17.02
CA ALA A 202 1.84 2.07 17.68
C ALA A 202 2.24 3.43 17.09
N THR A 203 3.52 3.56 16.77
CA THR A 203 4.07 4.75 16.09
C THR A 203 3.34 4.99 14.76
N ASP A 204 3.30 4.00 13.87
CA ASP A 204 2.62 4.09 12.57
C ASP A 204 1.14 4.46 12.71
N ARG A 205 0.42 3.90 13.70
CA ARG A 205 -0.98 4.26 13.99
C ARG A 205 -1.12 5.71 14.43
N ALA A 206 -0.25 6.18 15.32
CA ALA A 206 -0.29 7.55 15.83
C ALA A 206 -0.09 8.56 14.69
N ILE A 207 0.83 8.25 13.76
CA ILE A 207 1.09 9.05 12.56
C ILE A 207 -0.16 9.15 11.69
N LEU A 208 -0.77 8.02 11.35
CA LEU A 208 -1.97 7.97 10.51
C LEU A 208 -3.15 8.72 11.14
N VAL A 209 -3.36 8.56 12.45
CA VAL A 209 -4.43 9.25 13.18
C VAL A 209 -4.22 10.76 13.20
N TYR A 210 -2.98 11.21 13.46
CA TYR A 210 -2.65 12.63 13.49
C TYR A 210 -2.96 13.31 12.14
N GLU A 211 -2.50 12.72 11.04
CA GLU A 211 -2.70 13.31 9.71
C GLU A 211 -4.13 13.14 9.19
N ALA A 212 -4.82 12.03 9.48
CA ALA A 212 -6.24 11.89 9.16
C ALA A 212 -7.09 12.97 9.86
N ARG A 213 -6.81 13.26 11.14
CA ARG A 213 -7.47 14.36 11.85
C ARG A 213 -7.17 15.72 11.22
N ARG A 214 -5.91 15.96 10.89
CA ARG A 214 -5.48 17.23 10.30
C ARG A 214 -6.15 17.45 8.94
N LEU A 215 -6.27 16.40 8.13
CA LEU A 215 -7.01 16.43 6.87
C LEU A 215 -8.49 16.78 7.09
N LEU A 216 -9.16 16.16 8.08
CA LEU A 216 -10.52 16.52 8.47
C LEU A 216 -10.66 17.99 8.89
N GLN A 217 -9.67 18.52 9.61
CA GLN A 217 -9.63 19.93 9.98
C GLN A 217 -9.39 20.83 8.77
N TYR A 218 -8.60 20.40 7.78
CA TYR A 218 -8.39 21.15 6.54
C TYR A 218 -9.64 21.25 5.68
N LEU A 219 -10.49 20.22 5.66
CA LEU A 219 -11.77 20.27 4.98
C LEU A 219 -12.71 21.34 5.55
N THR A 220 -12.51 21.80 6.81
CA THR A 220 -13.28 22.88 7.42
C THR A 220 -12.72 24.27 7.18
N TRP A 221 -11.55 24.41 6.54
CA TRP A 221 -10.94 25.71 6.27
C TRP A 221 -11.71 26.48 5.20
N THR A 222 -11.83 27.79 5.37
CA THR A 222 -12.62 28.68 4.48
C THR A 222 -12.26 28.54 3.01
N THR A 223 -10.97 28.33 2.69
CA THR A 223 -10.49 28.14 1.31
C THR A 223 -11.00 26.84 0.66
N ILE A 224 -11.19 25.77 1.43
CA ILE A 224 -11.64 24.45 0.93
C ILE A 224 -13.16 24.29 1.01
N GLN A 225 -13.82 25.00 1.93
CA GLN A 225 -15.28 24.94 2.10
C GLN A 225 -16.06 25.31 0.83
N ASP A 226 -15.49 26.12 -0.08
CA ASP A 226 -16.12 26.43 -1.37
C ASP A 226 -16.15 25.22 -2.33
N PHE A 227 -15.28 24.23 -2.09
CA PHE A 227 -15.13 23.04 -2.92
C PHE A 227 -15.80 21.81 -2.32
N VAL A 228 -15.70 21.60 -1.00
CA VAL A 228 -16.20 20.41 -0.31
C VAL A 228 -17.45 20.74 0.54
N GLU A 229 -18.49 19.91 0.42
CA GLU A 229 -19.74 20.03 1.16
C GLU A 229 -19.68 19.28 2.49
N THR A 230 -19.31 18.00 2.45
CA THR A 230 -19.21 17.11 3.62
C THR A 230 -18.27 15.94 3.34
N GLU A 231 -17.62 15.43 4.40
CA GLU A 231 -17.03 14.09 4.38
C GLU A 231 -18.15 13.06 4.32
N VAL A 232 -17.86 11.89 3.76
CA VAL A 232 -18.77 10.76 3.67
C VAL A 232 -18.00 9.52 4.07
N SER A 233 -18.51 8.81 5.07
CA SER A 233 -17.92 7.55 5.49
C SER A 233 -17.80 6.56 4.33
N SER A 234 -16.64 5.94 4.22
CA SER A 234 -16.37 4.87 3.25
C SER A 234 -17.00 3.53 3.66
N SER A 235 -17.56 3.43 4.87
CA SER A 235 -18.29 2.25 5.35
C SER A 235 -19.71 2.62 5.76
N SER A 236 -20.69 1.79 5.38
CA SER A 236 -22.08 1.96 5.84
C SER A 236 -22.27 1.68 7.34
N GLU A 237 -21.27 1.08 8.00
CA GLU A 237 -21.33 0.68 9.41
C GLU A 237 -20.71 1.70 10.37
N LEU A 238 -19.95 2.67 9.85
CA LEU A 238 -19.24 3.67 10.65
C LEU A 238 -19.76 5.08 10.37
N GLU A 239 -19.82 5.89 11.42
CA GLU A 239 -20.21 7.30 11.33
C GLU A 239 -19.21 8.13 10.51
N THR A 240 -19.67 9.26 10.00
CA THR A 240 -18.85 10.21 9.24
C THR A 240 -17.88 10.92 10.19
N LEU A 241 -16.60 11.01 9.80
CA LEU A 241 -15.59 11.63 10.66
C LEU A 241 -15.67 13.15 10.57
N THR A 242 -15.31 13.80 11.67
CA THR A 242 -15.18 15.25 11.77
C THR A 242 -13.83 15.63 12.36
N GLY A 243 -13.45 16.91 12.29
CA GLY A 243 -12.23 17.40 12.92
C GLY A 243 -12.19 17.23 14.45
N GLU A 244 -13.33 16.94 15.07
CA GLU A 244 -13.51 16.70 16.51
C GLU A 244 -13.57 15.21 16.86
N SER A 245 -13.55 14.30 15.87
CA SER A 245 -13.57 12.87 16.11
C SER A 245 -12.37 12.40 16.94
N SER A 246 -12.66 11.47 17.86
CA SER A 246 -11.71 10.87 18.77
C SER A 246 -10.67 10.02 18.03
N ASP A 247 -9.50 9.80 18.65
CA ASP A 247 -8.48 8.89 18.11
C ASP A 247 -9.04 7.47 17.87
N LYS A 248 -10.00 7.04 18.69
CA LYS A 248 -10.60 5.72 18.56
C LYS A 248 -11.43 5.60 17.29
N GLU A 249 -12.32 6.56 17.03
CA GLU A 249 -13.18 6.57 15.84
C GLU A 249 -12.33 6.59 14.56
N ILE A 250 -11.29 7.43 14.51
CA ILE A 250 -10.37 7.49 13.37
C ILE A 250 -9.65 6.15 13.17
N LYS A 251 -9.14 5.52 14.24
CA LYS A 251 -8.49 4.20 14.15
C LYS A 251 -9.43 3.10 13.68
N ASP A 252 -10.67 3.10 14.17
CA ASP A 252 -11.66 2.11 13.80
C ASP A 252 -11.99 2.22 12.31
N GLN A 253 -12.07 3.44 11.76
CA GLN A 253 -12.28 3.64 10.33
C GLN A 253 -11.06 3.28 9.47
N ILE A 254 -9.84 3.57 9.94
CA ILE A 254 -8.61 3.16 9.24
C ILE A 254 -8.52 1.63 9.14
N ARG A 255 -8.97 0.89 10.15
CA ARG A 255 -8.89 -0.58 10.21
C ARG A 255 -9.86 -1.32 9.29
N VAL A 256 -10.92 -0.67 8.85
CA VAL A 256 -11.97 -1.29 8.02
C VAL A 256 -11.57 -1.35 6.54
N ILE A 257 -10.50 -0.65 6.15
CA ILE A 257 -9.91 -0.65 4.81
C ILE A 257 -8.93 -1.82 4.66
#